data_AF-A0A1R1JJI8-F1
#
_entry.id   AF-A0A1R1JJI8-F1
#
_cell.length_a   1.000
_cell.length_b   1.000
_cell.length_c   1.000
_cell.angle_alpha   90.00
_cell.angle_beta   90.00
_cell.angle_gamma   90.00
#
_symmetry.space_group_name_H-M   'P 1'
#
loop_
_entity.id
_entity.type
_entity.pdbx_description
1 polymer ?
#
loop_
_entity_poly.entity_id
_entity_poly.type
_entity_poly.pdbx_seq_one_letter_code
_entity_poly.pdbx_strand_id
1 'polypeptide(L)'
;MHAPDVHAWRVAHVAAGVVALTIAGLASAQQQPIYYPAKGQSMQKQQTDTAECQVWAKQTTGVDPVVLAQRGANASAPPPQQGGAVRGAAGGAAMGAAIGAIAGDAGKGAAIGAVTGTAGGMMRRHRREEAAAYQAQTMQSSTASQLSTFTRAVTACMNGRGYTSQ
;
A
#
# COMPACT_ATOMS: atom_id res chain seq x y z
N MET A 1 -18.21 14.88 52.91
CA MET A 1 -18.85 14.80 51.58
C MET A 1 -18.25 15.91 50.73
N HIS A 2 -17.26 15.59 49.89
CA HIS A 2 -16.69 16.51 48.89
C HIS A 2 -16.71 15.75 47.56
N ALA A 3 -17.47 16.25 46.58
CA ALA A 3 -17.52 15.68 45.24
C ALA A 3 -16.39 16.31 44.40
N PRO A 4 -15.58 15.53 43.67
CA PRO A 4 -14.59 16.08 42.75
C PRO A 4 -15.24 16.52 41.42
N ASP A 5 -14.78 17.66 40.93
CA ASP A 5 -15.32 18.43 39.81
C ASP A 5 -15.24 17.71 38.45
N VAL A 6 -16.40 17.56 37.81
CA VAL A 6 -16.63 16.94 36.48
C VAL A 6 -16.03 17.72 35.29
N HIS A 7 -15.42 18.87 35.54
CA HIS A 7 -14.91 19.77 34.50
C HIS A 7 -13.50 19.41 34.02
N ALA A 8 -12.66 18.77 34.85
CA ALA A 8 -11.29 18.41 34.48
C ALA A 8 -11.23 17.29 33.41
N TRP A 9 -12.26 16.45 33.35
CA TRP A 9 -12.28 15.29 32.44
C TRP A 9 -12.63 15.66 30.99
N ARG A 10 -13.37 16.76 30.77
CA ARG A 10 -13.81 17.17 29.42
C ARG A 10 -12.69 17.78 28.59
N VAL A 11 -11.70 18.42 29.22
CA VAL A 11 -10.58 19.07 28.52
C VAL A 11 -9.51 18.06 28.09
N ALA A 12 -9.31 16.98 28.86
CA ALA A 12 -8.35 15.93 28.53
C ALA A 12 -8.74 15.10 27.28
N HIS A 13 -10.03 15.01 26.96
CA HIS A 13 -10.51 14.25 25.80
C HIS A 13 -10.42 15.02 24.48
N VAL A 14 -10.28 16.35 24.52
CA VAL A 14 -10.17 17.18 23.30
C VAL A 14 -8.73 17.18 22.77
N ALA A 15 -7.73 17.00 23.63
CA ALA A 15 -6.32 16.99 23.23
C ALA A 15 -5.87 15.68 22.55
N ALA A 16 -6.57 14.56 22.75
CA ALA A 16 -6.18 13.26 22.19
C ALA A 16 -6.66 13.01 20.75
N GLY A 17 -7.55 13.87 20.22
CA GLY A 17 -8.17 13.66 18.90
C GLY A 17 -7.41 14.26 17.70
N VAL A 18 -6.33 15.02 17.92
CA VAL A 18 -5.72 15.87 16.87
C VAL A 18 -4.45 15.30 16.23
N VAL A 19 -3.90 14.18 16.72
CA VAL A 19 -2.54 13.72 16.29
C VAL A 19 -2.54 12.66 15.17
N ALA A 20 -3.69 12.19 14.68
CA ALA A 20 -3.75 10.96 13.87
C ALA A 20 -3.88 11.10 12.34
N LEU A 21 -3.55 12.25 11.69
CA LEU A 21 -3.95 12.43 10.28
C LEU A 21 -3.00 13.17 9.32
N THR A 22 -1.67 13.01 9.38
CA THR A 22 -0.78 13.77 8.46
C THR A 22 0.44 13.04 7.89
N ILE A 23 0.34 11.76 7.49
CA ILE A 23 1.29 11.22 6.48
C ILE A 23 0.54 10.33 5.48
N ALA A 24 -0.36 10.92 4.69
CA ALA A 24 -0.73 10.32 3.42
C ALA A 24 0.47 10.50 2.48
N GLY A 25 1.15 9.40 2.17
CA GLY A 25 2.34 9.40 1.31
C GLY A 25 2.05 10.08 -0.03
N LEU A 26 2.90 11.04 -0.39
CA LEU A 26 2.92 11.63 -1.72
C LEU A 26 3.30 10.51 -2.71
N ALA A 27 2.31 9.92 -3.37
CA ALA A 27 2.55 9.11 -4.55
C ALA A 27 3.10 10.06 -5.63
N SER A 28 4.43 10.11 -5.77
CA SER A 28 5.06 10.78 -6.91
C SER A 28 4.71 9.97 -8.16
N ALA A 29 3.70 10.43 -8.89
CA ALA A 29 3.47 9.95 -10.25
C ALA A 29 4.74 10.27 -11.05
N GLN A 30 5.49 9.25 -11.45
CA GLN A 30 6.65 9.44 -12.32
C GLN A 30 6.14 9.93 -13.68
N GLN A 31 6.24 11.24 -13.90
CA GLN A 31 5.87 11.85 -15.17
C GLN A 31 6.79 11.31 -16.26
N GLN A 32 6.20 10.79 -17.33
CA GLN A 32 6.95 10.39 -18.50
C GLN A 32 7.53 11.66 -19.15
N PRO A 33 8.83 11.66 -19.51
CA PRO A 33 9.45 12.81 -20.15
C PRO A 33 8.79 13.11 -21.49
N ILE A 34 8.60 14.39 -21.77
CA ILE A 34 8.05 14.84 -23.05
C ILE A 34 9.23 15.16 -23.97
N TYR A 35 9.31 14.47 -25.11
CA TYR A 35 10.37 14.69 -26.09
C TYR A 35 9.94 15.73 -27.13
N TYR A 36 10.68 16.82 -27.25
CA TYR A 36 10.46 17.85 -28.26
C TYR A 36 11.42 17.66 -29.45
N PRO A 37 10.93 17.70 -30.71
CA PRO A 37 11.74 17.49 -31.92
C PRO A 37 12.57 18.74 -32.27
N ALA A 38 13.71 18.92 -31.61
CA ALA A 38 14.54 20.11 -31.73
C ALA A 38 15.22 20.31 -33.10
N LYS A 39 15.20 19.29 -33.98
CA LYS A 39 15.80 19.34 -35.34
C LYS A 39 14.76 19.27 -36.46
N GLY A 40 13.49 19.58 -36.16
CA GLY A 40 12.42 19.55 -37.17
C GLY A 40 11.99 18.14 -37.58
N GLN A 41 12.16 17.15 -36.71
CA GLN A 41 11.70 15.79 -36.96
C GLN A 41 10.17 15.75 -37.06
N SER A 42 9.64 15.00 -38.03
CA SER A 42 8.19 14.79 -38.14
C SER A 42 7.65 13.92 -36.99
N MET A 43 6.33 13.98 -36.78
CA MET A 43 5.66 13.13 -35.79
C MET A 43 5.87 11.63 -36.07
N GLN A 44 5.85 11.24 -37.34
CA GLN A 44 6.12 9.85 -37.74
C GLN A 44 7.56 9.45 -37.37
N LYS A 45 8.53 10.33 -37.62
CA LYS A 45 9.92 10.07 -37.25
C LYS A 45 10.09 9.99 -35.73
N GLN A 46 9.41 10.83 -34.97
CA GLN A 46 9.41 10.77 -33.51
C GLN A 46 8.84 9.46 -32.98
N GLN A 47 7.76 8.96 -33.56
CA GLN A 47 7.17 7.67 -33.15
C GLN A 47 8.14 6.53 -33.41
N THR A 48 8.72 6.46 -34.61
CA THR A 48 9.73 5.44 -34.95
C THR A 48 10.95 5.53 -34.04
N ASP A 49 11.50 6.74 -33.87
CA ASP A 49 12.69 6.96 -33.05
C ASP A 49 12.42 6.60 -31.57
N THR A 50 11.22 6.90 -31.06
CA THR A 50 10.79 6.54 -29.70
C THR A 50 10.68 5.02 -29.56
N ALA A 51 10.07 4.32 -30.51
CA ALA A 51 9.92 2.87 -30.47
C ALA A 51 11.29 2.16 -30.50
N GLU A 52 12.20 2.60 -31.36
CA GLU A 52 13.56 2.08 -31.41
C GLU A 52 14.33 2.37 -30.11
N CYS A 53 14.18 3.57 -29.53
CA CYS A 53 14.80 3.91 -28.25
C CYS A 53 14.24 3.09 -27.08
N GLN A 54 12.95 2.72 -27.10
CA GLN A 54 12.36 1.81 -26.11
C GLN A 54 12.92 0.39 -26.25
N VAL A 55 13.08 -0.12 -27.47
CA VAL A 55 13.71 -1.43 -27.72
C VAL A 55 15.17 -1.42 -27.25
N TRP A 56 15.93 -0.39 -27.59
CA TRP A 56 17.31 -0.23 -27.15
C TRP A 56 17.41 -0.13 -25.62
N ALA A 57 16.53 0.64 -24.98
CA ALA A 57 16.48 0.78 -23.53
C ALA A 57 16.19 -0.57 -22.85
N LYS A 58 15.27 -1.37 -23.38
CA LYS A 58 15.00 -2.72 -22.88
C LYS A 58 16.22 -3.63 -23.00
N GLN A 59 16.91 -3.61 -24.14
CA GLN A 59 18.12 -4.42 -24.37
C GLN A 59 19.28 -4.00 -23.45
N THR A 60 19.42 -2.69 -23.21
CA THR A 60 20.55 -2.14 -22.43
C THR A 60 20.33 -2.26 -20.92
N THR A 61 19.10 -2.05 -20.44
CA THR A 61 18.79 -2.05 -19.01
C THR A 61 18.27 -3.40 -18.51
N GLY A 62 17.83 -4.29 -19.40
CA GLY A 62 17.11 -5.51 -19.04
C GLY A 62 15.70 -5.28 -18.48
N VAL A 63 15.23 -4.03 -18.45
CA VAL A 63 13.92 -3.67 -17.90
C VAL A 63 12.86 -3.69 -18.99
N ASP A 64 11.79 -4.44 -18.75
CA ASP A 64 10.59 -4.46 -19.59
C ASP A 64 9.44 -3.67 -18.94
N PRO A 65 9.05 -2.49 -19.49
CA PRO A 65 8.00 -1.66 -18.92
C PRO A 65 6.62 -2.34 -18.95
N VAL A 66 6.36 -3.25 -19.89
CA VAL A 66 5.08 -3.98 -19.99
C VAL A 66 4.94 -4.94 -18.82
N VAL A 67 6.01 -5.69 -18.50
CA VAL A 67 6.03 -6.61 -17.36
C VAL A 67 5.90 -5.84 -16.04
N LEU A 68 6.55 -4.68 -15.92
CA LEU A 68 6.41 -3.82 -14.73
C LEU A 68 5.00 -3.28 -14.55
N ALA A 69 4.35 -2.82 -15.62
CA ALA A 69 2.97 -2.34 -15.57
C ALA A 69 2.00 -3.44 -15.11
N GLN A 70 2.19 -4.68 -15.58
CA GLN A 70 1.41 -5.84 -15.14
C GLN A 70 1.61 -6.16 -13.65
N ARG A 71 2.83 -6.03 -13.13
CA ARG A 71 3.09 -6.20 -11.69
C ARG A 71 2.35 -5.15 -10.84
N GLY A 72 2.34 -3.90 -11.30
CA GLY A 72 1.63 -2.80 -10.63
C GLY A 72 0.11 -3.01 -10.58
N ALA A 73 -0.50 -3.46 -11.68
CA ALA A 73 -1.94 -3.71 -11.74
C ALA A 73 -2.42 -4.83 -10.80
N ASN A 74 -1.58 -5.84 -10.55
CA ASN A 74 -1.92 -6.97 -9.68
C ASN A 74 -1.73 -6.67 -8.17
N ALA A 75 -1.06 -5.57 -7.81
CA ALA A 75 -0.85 -5.18 -6.42
C ALA A 75 -2.10 -4.52 -5.79
N SER A 76 -3.10 -4.17 -6.59
CA SER A 76 -4.27 -3.38 -6.19
C SER A 76 -5.56 -4.20 -6.13
N ALA A 77 -5.66 -5.19 -5.24
CA ALA A 77 -6.96 -5.66 -4.74
C ALA A 77 -6.79 -6.49 -3.45
N PRO A 78 -6.94 -5.89 -2.25
CA PRO A 78 -7.33 -6.68 -1.09
C PRO A 78 -8.71 -7.29 -1.39
N PRO A 79 -8.93 -8.61 -1.25
CA PRO A 79 -10.25 -9.20 -1.48
C PRO A 79 -11.26 -8.58 -0.50
N PRO A 80 -12.51 -8.31 -0.94
CA PRO A 80 -13.55 -7.76 -0.07
C PRO A 80 -13.82 -8.74 1.09
N GLN A 81 -13.37 -8.41 2.30
CA GLN A 81 -13.59 -9.25 3.48
C GLN A 81 -14.97 -8.99 4.11
N GLN A 82 -16.04 -9.38 3.41
CA GLN A 82 -17.32 -9.62 4.07
C GLN A 82 -17.24 -10.95 4.83
N GLY A 83 -17.08 -10.90 6.16
CA GLY A 83 -17.27 -12.07 7.04
C GLY A 83 -16.16 -12.40 8.04
N GLY A 84 -14.98 -11.76 7.95
CA GLY A 84 -13.84 -12.15 8.80
C GLY A 84 -13.96 -11.76 10.28
N ALA A 85 -14.75 -10.74 10.63
CA ALA A 85 -14.88 -10.26 12.01
C ALA A 85 -15.78 -11.20 12.84
N VAL A 86 -16.89 -11.66 12.25
CA VAL A 86 -17.84 -12.60 12.88
C VAL A 86 -17.18 -13.95 13.15
N ARG A 87 -16.36 -14.43 12.21
CA ARG A 87 -15.66 -15.73 12.34
C ARG A 87 -14.61 -15.73 13.46
N GLY A 88 -13.96 -14.61 13.73
CA GLY A 88 -12.98 -14.46 14.81
C GLY A 88 -13.63 -14.44 16.20
N ALA A 89 -14.74 -13.72 16.33
CA ALA A 89 -15.51 -13.66 17.58
C ALA A 89 -16.17 -15.01 17.92
N ALA A 90 -16.78 -15.67 16.94
CA ALA A 90 -17.41 -16.98 17.13
C ALA A 90 -16.40 -18.08 17.49
N GLY A 91 -15.23 -18.08 16.84
CA GLY A 91 -14.15 -19.02 17.16
C GLY A 91 -13.55 -18.82 18.56
N GLY A 92 -13.35 -17.56 18.98
CA GLY A 92 -12.87 -17.23 20.33
C GLY A 92 -13.87 -17.58 21.43
N ALA A 93 -15.16 -17.34 21.17
CA ALA A 93 -16.24 -17.69 22.10
C ALA A 93 -16.37 -19.21 22.28
N ALA A 94 -16.31 -20.00 21.20
CA ALA A 94 -16.40 -21.45 21.25
C ALA A 94 -15.23 -22.07 22.04
N MET A 95 -14.01 -21.59 21.82
CA MET A 95 -12.84 -22.06 22.55
C MET A 95 -12.88 -21.64 24.03
N GLY A 96 -13.32 -20.40 24.32
CA GLY A 96 -13.50 -19.92 25.68
C GLY A 96 -14.59 -20.67 26.45
N ALA A 97 -15.67 -21.06 25.78
CA ALA A 97 -16.76 -21.86 26.36
C ALA A 97 -16.27 -23.25 26.77
N ALA A 98 -15.46 -23.91 25.92
CA ALA A 98 -14.89 -25.22 26.21
C ALA A 98 -13.98 -25.21 27.45
N ILE A 99 -13.14 -24.18 27.59
CA ILE A 99 -12.26 -24.00 28.75
C ILE A 99 -13.08 -23.62 29.99
N GLY A 100 -14.08 -22.74 29.86
CA GLY A 100 -14.96 -22.33 30.95
C GLY A 100 -15.84 -23.46 31.49
N ALA A 101 -16.26 -24.40 30.63
CA ALA A 101 -17.02 -25.58 31.04
C ALA A 101 -16.23 -26.50 31.98
N ILE A 102 -14.90 -26.57 31.82
CA ILE A 102 -14.00 -27.33 32.72
C ILE A 102 -13.88 -26.64 34.08
N ALA A 103 -13.99 -25.30 34.12
CA ALA A 103 -13.92 -24.49 35.34
C ALA A 103 -15.28 -24.23 36.00
N GLY A 104 -16.37 -24.84 35.50
CA GLY A 104 -17.71 -24.76 36.09
C GLY A 104 -18.60 -23.61 35.58
N ASP A 105 -18.15 -22.80 34.63
CA ASP A 105 -18.95 -21.72 34.03
C ASP A 105 -18.58 -21.50 32.55
N ALA A 106 -19.26 -22.24 31.68
CA ALA A 106 -19.09 -22.16 30.24
C ALA A 106 -19.50 -20.78 29.68
N GLY A 107 -20.51 -20.12 30.28
CA GLY A 107 -21.00 -18.82 29.82
C GLY A 107 -20.00 -17.70 30.07
N LYS A 108 -19.38 -17.68 31.26
CA LYS A 108 -18.33 -16.73 31.60
C LYS A 108 -17.05 -16.99 30.81
N GLY A 109 -16.68 -18.25 30.57
CA GLY A 109 -15.56 -18.61 29.69
C GLY A 109 -15.78 -18.21 28.23
N ALA A 110 -17.01 -18.37 27.71
CA ALA A 110 -17.38 -17.94 26.36
C ALA A 110 -17.28 -16.42 26.19
N ALA A 111 -17.77 -15.64 27.16
CA ALA A 111 -17.70 -14.18 27.15
C ALA A 111 -16.25 -13.68 27.19
N ILE A 112 -15.42 -14.26 28.06
CA ILE A 112 -13.99 -13.93 28.15
C ILE A 112 -13.25 -14.33 26.86
N GLY A 113 -13.55 -15.51 26.30
CA GLY A 113 -12.99 -15.97 25.03
C GLY A 113 -13.41 -15.14 23.82
N ALA A 114 -14.64 -14.61 23.82
CA ALA A 114 -15.12 -13.69 22.79
C ALA A 114 -14.34 -12.37 22.80
N VAL A 115 -14.16 -11.75 23.98
CA VAL A 115 -13.44 -10.47 24.12
C VAL A 115 -11.94 -10.61 23.84
N THR A 116 -11.32 -11.68 24.34
CA THR A 116 -9.90 -11.95 24.10
C THR A 116 -9.63 -12.39 22.65
N GLY A 117 -10.56 -13.14 22.05
CA GLY A 117 -10.51 -13.55 20.65
C GLY A 117 -10.68 -12.39 19.67
N THR A 118 -11.55 -11.41 19.97
CA THR A 118 -11.70 -10.20 19.14
C THR A 118 -10.45 -9.31 19.22
N ALA A 119 -9.92 -9.08 20.43
CA ALA A 119 -8.69 -8.31 20.62
C ALA A 119 -7.47 -8.99 19.96
N GLY A 120 -7.30 -10.30 20.17
CA GLY A 120 -6.24 -11.08 19.52
C GLY A 120 -6.40 -11.14 18.00
N GLY A 121 -7.64 -11.23 17.50
CA GLY A 121 -7.97 -11.14 16.08
C GLY A 121 -7.60 -9.79 15.48
N MET A 122 -7.89 -8.69 16.18
CA MET A 122 -7.52 -7.33 15.78
C MET A 122 -5.99 -7.15 15.73
N MET A 123 -5.26 -7.62 16.75
CA MET A 123 -3.80 -7.56 16.76
C MET A 123 -3.15 -8.35 15.61
N ARG A 124 -3.69 -9.53 15.29
CA ARG A 124 -3.23 -10.34 14.14
C ARG A 124 -3.53 -9.67 12.80
N ARG A 125 -4.66 -8.98 12.69
CA ARG A 125 -5.00 -8.18 11.50
C ARG A 125 -4.03 -7.02 11.34
N HIS A 126 -3.79 -6.25 12.41
CA HIS A 126 -2.85 -5.14 12.38
C HIS A 126 -1.45 -5.59 11.91
N ARG A 127 -0.91 -6.68 12.48
CA ARG A 127 0.38 -7.24 12.04
C ARG A 127 0.37 -7.69 10.57
N ARG A 128 -0.76 -8.24 10.09
CA ARG A 128 -0.89 -8.68 8.70
C ARG A 128 -1.00 -7.50 7.74
N GLU A 129 -1.69 -6.44 8.15
CA GLU A 129 -1.81 -5.18 7.42
C GLU A 129 -0.48 -4.45 7.36
N GLU A 130 0.27 -4.37 8.47
CA GLU A 130 1.63 -3.82 8.50
C GLU A 130 2.58 -4.61 7.59
N ALA A 131 2.55 -5.95 7.67
CA ALA A 131 3.37 -6.79 6.81
C ALA A 131 2.99 -6.66 5.32
N ALA A 132 1.69 -6.57 5.02
CA ALA A 132 1.20 -6.36 3.65
C ALA A 132 1.54 -4.96 3.13
N ALA A 133 1.41 -3.92 3.95
CA ALA A 133 1.77 -2.55 3.62
C ALA A 133 3.28 -2.43 3.37
N TYR A 134 4.11 -3.07 4.21
CA TYR A 134 5.56 -3.12 4.02
C TYR A 134 5.93 -3.80 2.70
N GLN A 135 5.35 -4.98 2.41
CA GLN A 135 5.59 -5.68 1.14
C GLN A 135 5.12 -4.87 -0.08
N ALA A 136 3.95 -4.23 0.01
CA ALA A 136 3.44 -3.36 -1.05
C ALA A 136 4.37 -2.16 -1.28
N GLN A 137 4.86 -1.52 -0.22
CA GLN A 137 5.79 -0.40 -0.29
C GLN A 137 7.12 -0.80 -0.95
N THR A 138 7.69 -1.95 -0.57
CA THR A 138 8.94 -2.44 -1.16
C THR A 138 8.77 -2.81 -2.64
N MET A 139 7.66 -3.46 -3.01
CA MET A 139 7.36 -3.76 -4.41
C MET A 139 7.13 -2.51 -5.25
N GLN A 140 6.41 -1.51 -4.71
CA GLN A 140 6.17 -0.23 -5.38
C GLN A 140 7.49 0.50 -5.65
N SER A 141 8.37 0.59 -4.65
CA SER A 141 9.66 1.28 -4.74
C SER A 141 10.61 0.62 -5.75
N SER A 142 10.71 -0.71 -5.73
CA SER A 142 11.55 -1.45 -6.67
C SER A 142 11.04 -1.36 -8.11
N THR A 143 9.72 -1.31 -8.31
CA THR A 143 9.09 -1.13 -9.62
C THR A 143 9.36 0.28 -10.17
N ALA A 144 9.19 1.30 -9.33
CA ALA A 144 9.49 2.69 -9.70
C ALA A 144 10.97 2.89 -10.06
N SER A 145 11.89 2.28 -9.31
CA SER A 145 13.32 2.35 -9.61
C SER A 145 13.67 1.73 -10.98
N GLN A 146 13.11 0.57 -11.29
CA GLN A 146 13.31 -0.08 -12.60
C GLN A 146 12.73 0.77 -13.75
N LEU A 147 11.51 1.29 -13.57
CA LEU A 147 10.90 2.19 -14.55
C LEU A 147 11.74 3.45 -14.76
N SER A 148 12.25 4.05 -13.69
CA SER A 148 13.14 5.23 -13.78
C SER A 148 14.42 4.95 -14.58
N THR A 149 14.96 3.73 -14.47
CA THR A 149 16.17 3.33 -15.18
C THR A 149 15.89 3.12 -16.66
N PHE A 150 14.78 2.47 -16.99
CA PHE A 150 14.29 2.37 -18.36
C PHE A 150 14.05 3.75 -18.98
N THR A 151 13.31 4.62 -18.31
CA THR A 151 12.99 5.97 -18.81
C THR A 151 14.24 6.81 -19.03
N ARG A 152 15.24 6.75 -18.13
CA ARG A 152 16.53 7.43 -18.32
C ARG A 152 17.26 6.94 -19.57
N ALA A 153 17.23 5.63 -19.84
CA ALA A 153 17.82 5.08 -21.06
C ALA A 153 17.07 5.59 -22.32
N VAL A 154 15.73 5.55 -22.33
CA VAL A 154 14.95 6.11 -23.45
C VAL A 154 15.31 7.58 -23.66
N THR A 155 15.40 8.38 -22.59
CA THR A 155 15.78 9.79 -22.67
C THR A 155 17.18 9.99 -23.23
N ALA A 156 18.17 9.20 -22.82
CA ALA A 156 19.52 9.28 -23.37
C ALA A 156 19.54 9.00 -24.88
N CYS A 157 18.81 7.98 -25.33
CA CYS A 157 18.68 7.65 -26.75
C CYS A 157 17.98 8.77 -27.53
N MET A 158 16.86 9.27 -27.02
CA MET A 158 16.11 10.37 -27.65
C MET A 158 16.95 11.65 -27.75
N ASN A 159 17.67 12.00 -26.68
CA ASN A 159 18.57 13.15 -26.68
C ASN A 159 19.70 13.00 -27.72
N GLY A 160 20.27 11.79 -27.86
CA GLY A 160 21.25 11.48 -28.90
C GLY A 160 20.72 11.66 -30.32
N ARG A 161 19.42 11.45 -30.54
CA ARG A 161 18.74 11.66 -31.84
C ARG A 161 18.29 13.11 -32.07
N GLY A 162 18.63 14.02 -31.16
CA GLY A 162 18.32 15.44 -31.28
C GLY A 162 16.91 15.79 -30.85
N TYR A 163 16.31 15.01 -29.96
CA TYR A 163 15.14 15.43 -29.19
C TYR A 163 15.60 16.12 -27.91
N THR A 164 14.77 16.98 -27.35
CA THR A 164 14.99 17.56 -26.01
C THR A 164 13.91 17.05 -25.07
N SER A 165 14.29 16.47 -23.93
CA SER A 165 13.35 16.03 -22.91
C SER A 165 13.00 17.16 -21.94
N GLN A 166 11.71 17.36 -21.69
CA GLN A 166 11.17 18.18 -20.59
C GLN A 166 10.50 17.31 -19.53
#